data_AF-A0AAW0R5K3-F1
#
_entry.id   AF-A0AAW0R5K3-F1
#
_cell.length_a   1.000
_cell.length_b   1.000
_cell.length_c   1.000
_cell.angle_alpha   90.00
_cell.angle_beta   90.00
_cell.angle_gamma   90.00
#
_symmetry.space_group_name_H-M   'P 1'
#
loop_
_entity.id
_entity.type
_entity.pdbx_description
1 polymer ?
#
loop_
_entity_poly.entity_id
_entity_poly.type
_entity_poly.pdbx_seq_one_letter_code
_entity_poly.pdbx_strand_id
1 'polypeptide(L)'
;MIHSPDKNLEVDTENFLNIPRLMSLRLGGQHPDTLQALLTAFAAAYYTHKDRAVEMATELHERLHDTNVRPKRPIECIQIEEKLGLIYYGLGNKIEAAKVLAALAQSLREGEETQLGLFSEGKVILSRVKQEISNIVGEVLEQQWQGAEDAKEGGRLSDAADHLRLFYNLFVPLHGEHEDVTAKVALNLAVALWRAGEQKTAQTGSKGSAKNDARKQQDEAVQILQGIVSSSRQEEQVKRRLEEGLKGWQEQLKSPPTHEAGSQDTSSFLSSVDSRVSMDDCPVIQERGEY
;
A
#
# COMPACT_ATOMS: atom_id res chain seq x y z
N MET A 1 -17.47 7.64 27.28
CA MET A 1 -18.00 9.01 27.12
C MET A 1 -17.05 9.75 26.21
N ILE A 2 -17.43 9.98 24.96
CA ILE A 2 -16.67 10.79 24.02
C ILE A 2 -16.95 12.24 24.40
N HIS A 3 -15.94 12.99 24.85
CA HIS A 3 -16.07 14.43 25.02
C HIS A 3 -16.36 15.04 23.64
N SER A 4 -17.52 15.68 23.51
CA SER A 4 -17.72 16.63 22.42
C SER A 4 -16.60 17.67 22.46
N PRO A 5 -15.96 17.99 21.33
CA PRO A 5 -15.01 19.08 21.29
C PRO A 5 -15.68 20.37 21.78
N ASP A 6 -14.93 21.15 22.55
CA ASP A 6 -15.39 22.40 23.15
C ASP A 6 -15.88 23.33 22.03
N LYS A 7 -17.12 23.83 22.11
CA LYS A 7 -17.74 24.66 21.05
C LYS A 7 -16.92 25.91 20.70
N ASN A 8 -16.09 26.36 21.64
CA ASN A 8 -15.16 27.47 21.41
C ASN A 8 -14.02 27.09 20.45
N LEU A 9 -13.56 25.83 20.47
CA LEU A 9 -12.54 25.31 19.56
C LEU A 9 -13.02 25.25 18.11
N GLU A 10 -14.30 24.91 17.88
CA GLU A 10 -14.88 24.86 16.53
C GLU A 10 -15.00 26.25 15.89
N VAL A 11 -15.42 27.26 16.66
CA VAL A 11 -15.54 28.65 16.20
C VAL A 11 -14.18 29.28 15.89
N ASP A 12 -13.16 29.02 16.71
CA ASP A 12 -11.80 29.47 16.45
C ASP A 12 -11.22 28.80 15.20
N THR A 13 -11.50 27.50 15.01
CA THR A 13 -11.01 26.75 13.84
C THR A 13 -11.56 27.34 12.54
N GLU A 14 -12.87 27.61 12.42
CA GLU A 14 -13.43 28.22 11.19
C GLU A 14 -12.81 29.58 10.84
N ASN A 15 -12.43 30.38 11.84
CA ASN A 15 -11.71 31.62 11.60
C ASN A 15 -10.32 31.35 11.03
N PHE A 16 -9.59 30.37 11.59
CA PHE A 16 -8.28 29.94 11.05
C PHE A 16 -8.39 29.38 9.62
N LEU A 17 -9.48 28.69 9.27
CA LEU A 17 -9.64 28.10 7.92
C LEU A 17 -9.84 29.16 6.83
N ASN A 18 -10.33 30.36 7.18
CA ASN A 18 -10.59 31.43 6.21
C ASN A 18 -9.37 32.31 5.93
N ILE A 19 -8.38 32.36 6.84
CA ILE A 19 -7.18 33.19 6.70
C ILE A 19 -6.36 32.84 5.44
N PRO A 20 -6.06 31.56 5.13
CA PRO A 20 -5.31 31.20 3.94
C PRO A 20 -5.98 31.64 2.64
N ARG A 21 -7.32 31.61 2.60
CA ARG A 21 -8.10 32.05 1.44
C ARG A 21 -7.96 33.55 1.21
N LEU A 22 -8.07 34.35 2.27
CA LEU A 22 -7.89 35.80 2.18
C LEU A 22 -6.46 36.18 1.79
N MET A 23 -5.46 35.50 2.36
CA MET A 23 -4.06 35.70 2.00
C MET A 23 -3.77 35.31 0.55
N SER A 24 -4.34 34.19 0.07
CA SER A 24 -4.22 33.75 -1.32
C SER A 24 -4.73 34.80 -2.30
N LEU A 25 -5.84 35.48 -1.98
CA LEU A 25 -6.40 36.56 -2.81
C LEU A 25 -5.54 37.83 -2.80
N ARG A 26 -4.88 38.15 -1.68
CA ARG A 26 -4.11 39.40 -1.52
C ARG A 26 -2.66 39.29 -1.98
N LEU A 27 -2.01 38.17 -1.67
CA LEU A 27 -0.57 37.97 -1.84
C LEU A 27 -0.24 36.93 -2.91
N GLY A 28 -1.23 36.14 -3.34
CA GLY A 28 -1.05 35.00 -4.23
C GLY A 28 -0.92 33.67 -3.47
N GLY A 29 -1.29 32.58 -4.14
CA GLY A 29 -1.36 31.23 -3.54
C GLY A 29 -0.01 30.67 -3.07
N GLN A 30 1.07 31.09 -3.72
CA GLN A 30 2.45 30.65 -3.45
C GLN A 30 3.26 31.61 -2.60
N HIS A 31 2.65 32.70 -2.13
CA HIS A 31 3.36 33.64 -1.27
C HIS A 31 3.75 32.96 0.06
N PRO A 32 4.96 33.18 0.60
CA PRO A 32 5.40 32.56 1.85
C PRO A 32 4.39 32.69 3.00
N ASP A 33 3.78 33.87 3.17
CA ASP A 33 2.78 34.11 4.22
C ASP A 33 1.48 33.33 3.98
N THR A 34 1.05 33.19 2.72
CA THR A 34 -0.12 32.39 2.36
C THR A 34 0.11 30.92 2.69
N LEU A 35 1.28 30.39 2.33
CA LEU A 35 1.67 29.01 2.63
C LEU A 35 1.78 28.78 4.14
N GLN A 36 2.34 29.75 4.88
CA GLN A 36 2.42 29.68 6.33
C GLN A 36 1.03 29.67 6.99
N ALA A 37 0.12 30.52 6.52
CA ALA A 37 -1.25 30.52 7.02
C ALA A 37 -1.95 29.20 6.72
N LEU A 38 -1.76 28.64 5.52
CA LEU A 38 -2.34 27.35 5.15
C LEU A 38 -1.77 26.20 5.99
N LEU A 39 -0.46 26.21 6.29
CA LEU A 39 0.18 25.29 7.23
C LEU A 39 -0.42 25.39 8.64
N THR A 40 -0.65 26.61 9.13
CA THR A 40 -1.27 26.83 10.45
C THR A 40 -2.73 26.35 10.48
N ALA A 41 -3.51 26.64 9.43
CA ALA A 41 -4.89 26.17 9.31
C ALA A 41 -4.97 24.64 9.24
N PHE A 42 -4.06 24.02 8.48
CA PHE A 42 -3.92 22.57 8.43
C PHE A 42 -3.59 21.97 9.81
N ALA A 43 -2.65 22.57 10.55
CA ALA A 43 -2.33 22.10 11.90
C ALA A 43 -3.55 22.14 12.83
N ALA A 44 -4.40 23.18 12.73
CA ALA A 44 -5.65 23.25 13.48
C ALA A 44 -6.65 22.18 13.02
N ALA A 45 -6.84 22.01 11.71
CA ALA A 45 -7.76 21.03 11.13
C ALA A 45 -7.35 19.59 11.45
N TYR A 46 -6.06 19.28 11.44
CA TYR A 46 -5.53 17.93 11.69
C TYR A 46 -6.01 17.34 13.01
N TYR A 47 -6.13 18.17 14.05
CA TYR A 47 -6.57 17.72 15.38
C TYR A 47 -8.08 17.76 15.59
N THR A 48 -8.84 18.44 14.74
CA THR A 48 -10.25 18.80 14.99
C THR A 48 -11.21 18.33 13.90
N HIS A 49 -10.77 18.29 12.63
CA HIS A 49 -11.57 18.01 11.45
C HIS A 49 -10.76 17.24 10.38
N LYS A 50 -10.73 15.91 10.48
CA LYS A 50 -9.92 15.06 9.59
C LYS A 50 -10.21 15.26 8.09
N ASP A 51 -11.48 15.40 7.69
CA ASP A 51 -11.84 15.58 6.27
C ASP A 51 -11.32 16.92 5.71
N ARG A 52 -11.52 18.01 6.46
CA ARG A 52 -10.93 19.32 6.12
C ARG A 52 -9.41 19.28 6.13
N ALA A 53 -8.81 18.49 7.01
CA ALA A 53 -7.36 18.31 7.04
C ALA A 53 -6.84 17.63 5.75
N VAL A 54 -7.58 16.69 5.16
CA VAL A 54 -7.24 16.10 3.85
C VAL A 54 -7.29 17.15 2.74
N GLU A 55 -8.38 17.93 2.67
CA GLU A 55 -8.53 18.98 1.66
C GLU A 55 -7.36 19.96 1.73
N MET A 56 -7.03 20.43 2.94
CA MET A 56 -5.93 21.38 3.15
C MET A 56 -4.56 20.76 2.91
N ALA A 57 -4.33 19.52 3.33
CA ALA A 57 -3.07 18.83 3.07
C ALA A 57 -2.86 18.59 1.58
N THR A 58 -3.92 18.28 0.83
CA THR A 58 -3.89 18.14 -0.63
C THR A 58 -3.56 19.47 -1.30
N GLU A 59 -4.24 20.56 -0.89
CA GLU A 59 -3.97 21.90 -1.39
C GLU A 59 -2.53 22.37 -1.04
N LEU A 60 -2.07 22.10 0.18
CA LEU A 60 -0.70 22.38 0.61
C LEU A 60 0.31 21.60 -0.22
N HIS A 61 0.05 20.32 -0.43
CA HIS A 61 0.90 19.46 -1.23
C HIS A 61 1.01 20.01 -2.66
N GLU A 62 -0.10 20.30 -3.33
CA GLU A 62 -0.08 20.88 -4.69
C GLU A 62 0.69 22.20 -4.75
N ARG A 63 0.46 23.09 -3.77
CA ARG A 63 1.10 24.40 -3.75
C ARG A 63 2.60 24.30 -3.49
N LEU A 64 3.01 23.48 -2.51
CA LEU A 64 4.42 23.29 -2.18
C LEU A 64 5.18 22.53 -3.26
N HIS A 65 4.51 21.67 -4.05
CA HIS A 65 5.08 20.98 -5.20
C HIS A 65 5.18 21.83 -6.48
N ASP A 66 4.79 23.09 -6.42
CA ASP A 66 5.14 24.04 -7.46
C ASP A 66 6.67 24.08 -7.62
N THR A 67 7.12 23.98 -8.88
CA THR A 67 8.54 23.94 -9.27
C THR A 67 9.39 25.05 -8.64
N ASN A 68 8.78 26.19 -8.28
CA ASN A 68 9.47 27.34 -7.69
C ASN A 68 9.48 27.35 -6.15
N VAL A 69 8.72 26.45 -5.52
CA VAL A 69 8.46 26.41 -4.07
C VAL A 69 9.13 25.21 -3.40
N ARG A 70 8.99 24.00 -3.95
CA ARG A 70 9.55 22.76 -3.36
C ARG A 70 11.04 22.86 -3.02
N PRO A 71 11.92 23.36 -3.91
CA PRO A 71 13.35 23.45 -3.60
C PRO A 71 13.67 24.39 -2.42
N LYS A 72 12.75 25.30 -2.08
CA LYS A 72 12.92 26.28 -0.98
C LYS A 72 12.24 25.86 0.32
N ARG A 73 11.29 24.92 0.27
CA ARG A 73 10.50 24.43 1.43
C ARG A 73 10.37 22.90 1.48
N PRO A 74 11.49 22.16 1.36
CA PRO A 74 11.44 20.71 1.27
C PRO A 74 11.02 20.01 2.57
N ILE A 75 11.36 20.60 3.73
CA ILE A 75 10.96 20.04 5.03
C ILE A 75 9.44 20.06 5.16
N GLU A 76 8.82 21.18 4.81
CA GLU A 76 7.37 21.31 4.85
C GLU A 76 6.69 20.34 3.88
N CYS A 77 7.28 20.11 2.69
CA CYS A 77 6.78 19.09 1.75
C CYS A 77 6.77 17.70 2.39
N ILE A 78 7.92 17.27 2.93
CA ILE A 78 8.11 15.95 3.56
C ILE A 78 7.12 15.77 4.72
N GLN A 79 7.00 16.78 5.59
CA GLN A 79 6.11 16.72 6.75
C GLN A 79 4.62 16.69 6.35
N ILE A 80 4.23 17.42 5.30
CA ILE A 80 2.85 17.41 4.81
C ILE A 80 2.52 16.08 4.16
N GLU A 81 3.41 15.51 3.34
CA GLU A 81 3.21 14.21 2.71
C GLU A 81 3.07 13.10 3.76
N GLU A 82 3.94 13.10 4.78
CA GLU A 82 3.85 12.16 5.88
C GLU A 82 2.50 12.26 6.58
N LYS A 83 2.10 13.49 6.98
CA LYS A 83 0.83 13.71 7.66
C LYS A 83 -0.37 13.37 6.76
N LEU A 84 -0.33 13.70 5.47
CA LEU A 84 -1.38 13.37 4.51
C LEU A 84 -1.58 11.86 4.42
N GLY A 85 -0.50 11.10 4.34
CA GLY A 85 -0.54 9.63 4.37
C GLY A 85 -1.20 9.11 5.65
N LEU A 86 -0.81 9.63 6.82
CA LEU A 86 -1.39 9.25 8.11
C LEU A 86 -2.87 9.64 8.25
N ILE A 87 -3.30 10.77 7.67
CA ILE A 87 -4.72 11.18 7.68
C ILE A 87 -5.54 10.24 6.82
N TYR A 88 -5.08 9.94 5.59
CA TYR A 88 -5.76 8.97 4.72
C TYR A 88 -5.92 7.63 5.43
N TYR A 89 -4.87 7.16 6.11
CA TYR A 89 -4.92 5.95 6.90
C TYR A 89 -5.96 6.04 8.04
N GLY A 90 -5.93 7.13 8.81
CA GLY A 90 -6.86 7.39 9.91
C GLY A 90 -8.32 7.64 9.49
N LEU A 91 -8.60 7.82 8.19
CA LEU A 91 -9.93 7.86 7.58
C LEU A 91 -10.35 6.51 6.97
N GLY A 92 -9.49 5.51 7.04
CA GLY A 92 -9.72 4.19 6.43
C GLY A 92 -9.40 4.13 4.93
N ASN A 93 -8.90 5.20 4.32
CA ASN A 93 -8.45 5.19 2.94
C ASN A 93 -7.01 4.66 2.83
N LYS A 94 -6.86 3.37 3.09
CA LYS A 94 -5.58 2.66 3.21
C LYS A 94 -4.75 2.68 1.92
N ILE A 95 -5.40 2.59 0.77
CA ILE A 95 -4.73 2.55 -0.53
C ILE A 95 -4.09 3.92 -0.83
N GLU A 96 -4.82 5.00 -0.58
CA GLU A 96 -4.33 6.35 -0.82
C GLU A 96 -3.22 6.70 0.16
N ALA A 97 -3.34 6.26 1.42
CA ALA A 97 -2.28 6.36 2.42
C ALA A 97 -0.98 5.71 1.93
N ALA A 98 -1.05 4.45 1.48
CA ALA A 98 0.12 3.73 0.99
C ALA A 98 0.76 4.41 -0.23
N LYS A 99 -0.03 4.94 -1.18
CA LYS A 99 0.49 5.66 -2.35
C LYS A 99 1.27 6.92 -1.96
N VAL A 100 0.70 7.75 -1.09
CA VAL A 100 1.34 9.00 -0.63
C VAL A 100 2.62 8.70 0.13
N LEU A 101 2.55 7.76 1.07
CA LEU A 101 3.70 7.35 1.88
C LEU A 101 4.81 6.73 1.03
N ALA A 102 4.47 5.91 0.04
CA ALA A 102 5.46 5.31 -0.85
C ALA A 102 6.15 6.35 -1.75
N ALA A 103 5.41 7.34 -2.26
CA ALA A 103 5.98 8.44 -3.02
C ALA A 103 6.98 9.26 -2.18
N LEU A 104 6.62 9.55 -0.93
CA LEU A 104 7.52 10.21 0.02
C LEU A 104 8.78 9.37 0.28
N ALA A 105 8.62 8.08 0.56
CA ALA A 105 9.76 7.22 0.83
C ALA A 105 10.71 7.07 -0.38
N GLN A 106 10.17 7.12 -1.60
CA GLN A 106 10.98 7.17 -2.83
C GLN A 106 11.76 8.48 -2.92
N SER A 107 11.13 9.64 -2.65
CA SER A 107 11.80 10.94 -2.76
C SER A 107 12.93 11.11 -1.72
N LEU A 108 12.71 10.62 -0.50
CA LEU A 108 13.73 10.55 0.54
C LEU A 108 14.92 9.69 0.09
N ARG A 109 14.66 8.50 -0.49
CA ARG A 109 15.71 7.60 -0.99
C ARG A 109 16.53 8.19 -2.14
N GLU A 110 15.89 8.95 -3.04
CA GLU A 110 16.55 9.65 -4.15
C GLU A 110 17.41 10.84 -3.69
N GLY A 111 17.39 11.15 -2.39
CA GLY A 111 18.33 12.06 -1.77
C GLY A 111 17.84 13.50 -1.68
N GLU A 112 16.52 13.74 -1.70
CA GLU A 112 15.97 15.05 -1.31
C GLU A 112 16.53 15.48 0.06
N GLU A 113 16.66 14.55 1.00
CA GLU A 113 17.26 14.75 2.32
C GLU A 113 18.77 15.09 2.31
N THR A 114 19.51 14.64 1.28
CA THR A 114 20.97 14.80 1.15
C THR A 114 21.35 16.19 0.64
N GLN A 115 20.49 16.79 -0.19
CA GLN A 115 20.67 18.17 -0.66
C GLN A 115 20.46 19.22 0.45
N LEU A 116 19.99 18.80 1.62
CA LEU A 116 19.46 19.68 2.67
C LEU A 116 20.17 19.56 4.02
N GLY A 117 21.16 18.67 4.14
CA GLY A 117 21.85 18.44 5.42
C GLY A 117 20.95 17.80 6.50
N LEU A 118 19.80 17.24 6.12
CA LEU A 118 18.79 16.65 7.01
C LEU A 118 18.88 15.11 7.07
N PHE A 119 20.07 14.58 6.80
CA PHE A 119 20.30 13.16 6.58
C PHE A 119 19.83 12.27 7.74
N SER A 120 19.88 12.76 8.98
CA SER A 120 19.39 12.03 10.15
C SER A 120 17.86 12.02 10.26
N GLU A 121 17.19 13.13 9.97
CA GLU A 121 15.73 13.25 10.07
C GLU A 121 15.03 12.51 8.92
N GLY A 122 15.54 12.66 7.69
CA GLY A 122 15.02 11.96 6.51
C GLY A 122 15.08 10.43 6.67
N LYS A 123 16.17 9.90 7.22
CA LYS A 123 16.30 8.46 7.54
C LYS A 123 15.30 7.96 8.58
N VAL A 124 15.03 8.75 9.62
CA VAL A 124 14.04 8.39 10.65
C VAL A 124 12.65 8.37 10.04
N ILE A 125 12.29 9.39 9.26
CA ILE A 125 11.01 9.46 8.54
C ILE A 125 10.89 8.28 7.57
N LEU A 126 11.90 8.04 6.74
CA LEU A 126 11.94 6.93 5.79
C LEU A 126 11.71 5.58 6.49
N SER A 127 12.34 5.35 7.64
CA SER A 127 12.19 4.10 8.40
C SER A 127 10.77 3.95 8.94
N ARG A 128 10.19 5.02 9.50
CA ARG A 128 8.80 5.05 9.98
C ARG A 128 7.80 4.83 8.85
N VAL A 129 7.98 5.53 7.73
CA VAL A 129 7.12 5.45 6.55
C VAL A 129 7.15 4.03 5.95
N LYS A 130 8.33 3.41 5.85
CA LYS A 130 8.45 2.01 5.42
C LYS A 130 7.69 1.04 6.32
N GLN A 131 7.78 1.22 7.64
CA GLN A 131 7.03 0.41 8.58
C GLN A 131 5.52 0.63 8.43
N GLU A 132 5.08 1.87 8.28
CA GLU A 132 3.66 2.19 8.16
C GLU A 132 3.05 1.63 6.86
N ILE A 133 3.79 1.74 5.75
CA ILE A 133 3.41 1.10 4.48
C ILE A 133 3.29 -0.42 4.67
N SER A 134 4.23 -1.05 5.39
CA SER A 134 4.17 -2.48 5.71
C SER A 134 2.90 -2.82 6.49
N ASN A 135 2.60 -2.06 7.56
CA ASN A 135 1.39 -2.25 8.36
C ASN A 135 0.12 -2.13 7.50
N ILE A 136 0.01 -1.06 6.71
CA ILE A 136 -1.13 -0.82 5.81
C ILE A 136 -1.32 -1.99 4.85
N VAL A 137 -0.23 -2.49 4.25
CA VAL A 137 -0.30 -3.64 3.34
C VAL A 137 -0.71 -4.91 4.06
N GLY A 138 -0.19 -5.17 5.25
CA GLY A 138 -0.61 -6.30 6.09
C GLY A 138 -2.12 -6.27 6.36
N GLU A 139 -2.65 -5.11 6.76
CA GLU A 139 -4.08 -4.97 7.02
C GLU A 139 -4.94 -5.09 5.76
N VAL A 140 -4.52 -4.51 4.64
CA VAL A 140 -5.25 -4.65 3.38
C VAL A 140 -5.23 -6.10 2.92
N LEU A 141 -4.09 -6.78 3.03
CA LEU A 141 -3.97 -8.20 2.75
C LEU A 141 -4.96 -9.03 3.56
N GLU A 142 -4.96 -8.84 4.88
CA GLU A 142 -5.86 -9.57 5.78
C GLU A 142 -7.34 -9.32 5.45
N GLN A 143 -7.72 -8.05 5.21
CA GLN A 143 -9.08 -7.69 4.83
C GLN A 143 -9.51 -8.31 3.50
N GLN A 144 -8.61 -8.33 2.51
CA GLN A 144 -8.91 -8.89 1.19
C GLN A 144 -9.06 -10.42 1.25
N TRP A 145 -8.22 -11.11 2.03
CA TRP A 145 -8.33 -12.56 2.21
C TRP A 145 -9.59 -12.96 2.98
N GLN A 146 -9.91 -12.25 4.07
CA GLN A 146 -11.17 -12.47 4.79
C GLN A 146 -12.37 -12.26 3.86
N GLY A 147 -12.35 -11.19 3.07
CA GLY A 147 -13.41 -10.90 2.10
C GLY A 147 -13.51 -11.91 0.95
N ALA A 148 -12.41 -12.59 0.58
CA ALA A 148 -12.37 -13.61 -0.46
C ALA A 148 -12.77 -15.00 0.03
N GLU A 149 -12.49 -15.35 1.29
CA GLU A 149 -12.99 -16.58 1.93
C GLU A 149 -14.51 -16.51 2.11
N ASP A 150 -15.02 -15.34 2.51
CA ASP A 150 -16.45 -15.12 2.77
C ASP A 150 -17.27 -14.98 1.47
N ALA A 151 -16.65 -14.48 0.40
CA ALA A 151 -17.33 -14.24 -0.88
C ALA A 151 -16.98 -15.32 -1.92
N LYS A 152 -17.97 -16.14 -2.29
CA LYS A 152 -17.95 -16.93 -3.54
C LYS A 152 -18.00 -16.04 -4.81
N GLU A 153 -17.49 -14.81 -4.77
CA GLU A 153 -17.65 -13.79 -5.82
C GLU A 153 -16.31 -13.36 -6.41
N GLY A 154 -16.14 -13.59 -7.72
CA GLY A 154 -14.85 -13.41 -8.40
C GLY A 154 -14.45 -11.99 -8.74
N GLY A 155 -15.31 -11.01 -8.47
CA GLY A 155 -14.92 -9.60 -8.51
C GLY A 155 -13.86 -9.29 -7.46
N ARG A 156 -14.03 -9.80 -6.23
CA ARG A 156 -13.18 -9.43 -5.09
C ARG A 156 -11.74 -9.93 -5.21
N LEU A 157 -11.53 -11.10 -5.83
CA LEU A 157 -10.19 -11.65 -6.07
C LEU A 157 -9.41 -10.90 -7.15
N SER A 158 -10.10 -10.35 -8.16
CA SER A 158 -9.44 -9.52 -9.18
C SER A 158 -9.04 -8.17 -8.59
N ASP A 159 -9.93 -7.55 -7.80
CA ASP A 159 -9.63 -6.29 -7.10
C ASP A 159 -8.48 -6.46 -6.10
N ALA A 160 -8.45 -7.59 -5.38
CA ALA A 160 -7.35 -7.94 -4.48
C ALA A 160 -6.02 -8.08 -5.24
N ALA A 161 -6.01 -8.74 -6.41
CA ALA A 161 -4.83 -8.85 -7.25
C ALA A 161 -4.33 -7.48 -7.74
N ASP A 162 -5.23 -6.56 -8.09
CA ASP A 162 -4.87 -5.22 -8.54
C ASP A 162 -4.26 -4.38 -7.38
N HIS A 163 -4.82 -4.47 -6.18
CA HIS A 163 -4.22 -3.84 -4.99
C HIS A 163 -2.86 -4.45 -4.63
N LEU A 164 -2.74 -5.76 -4.73
CA LEU A 164 -1.48 -6.46 -4.48
C LEU A 164 -0.40 -6.13 -5.50
N ARG A 165 -0.79 -5.94 -6.76
CA ARG A 165 0.12 -5.47 -7.82
C ARG A 165 0.58 -4.04 -7.54
N LEU A 166 -0.33 -3.17 -7.12
CA LEU A 166 0.04 -1.83 -6.67
C LEU A 166 1.08 -1.92 -5.55
N PHE A 167 0.82 -2.69 -4.48
CA PHE A 167 1.76 -2.80 -3.38
C PHE A 167 3.08 -3.44 -3.77
N TYR A 168 3.09 -4.47 -4.61
CA TYR A 168 4.33 -5.06 -5.12
C TYR A 168 5.19 -4.00 -5.84
N ASN A 169 4.56 -3.20 -6.71
CA ASN A 169 5.24 -2.11 -7.42
C ASN A 169 5.74 -0.99 -6.48
N LEU A 170 5.11 -0.78 -5.33
CA LEU A 170 5.58 0.14 -4.30
C LEU A 170 6.72 -0.47 -3.46
N PHE A 171 6.70 -1.77 -3.18
CA PHE A 171 7.67 -2.41 -2.27
C PHE A 171 9.02 -2.70 -2.92
N VAL A 172 9.03 -3.10 -4.20
CA VAL A 172 10.27 -3.34 -4.95
C VAL A 172 11.24 -2.16 -4.88
N PRO A 173 10.84 -0.90 -5.16
CA PRO A 173 11.75 0.24 -5.05
C PRO A 173 12.06 0.63 -3.60
N LEU A 174 11.18 0.35 -2.64
CA LEU A 174 11.36 0.75 -1.25
C LEU A 174 12.26 -0.17 -0.44
N HIS A 175 12.01 -1.48 -0.53
CA HIS A 175 12.70 -2.52 0.22
C HIS A 175 13.74 -3.22 -0.65
N GLY A 176 13.43 -3.43 -1.93
CA GLY A 176 14.19 -4.27 -2.83
C GLY A 176 13.38 -5.49 -3.23
N GLU A 177 13.62 -6.00 -4.43
CA GLU A 177 12.86 -7.12 -5.03
C GLU A 177 12.98 -8.43 -4.22
N HIS A 178 14.13 -8.64 -3.59
CA HIS A 178 14.46 -9.89 -2.88
C HIS A 178 14.42 -9.76 -1.35
N GLU A 179 13.80 -8.71 -0.83
CA GLU A 179 13.53 -8.61 0.60
C GLU A 179 12.30 -9.44 0.97
N ASP A 180 12.30 -10.03 2.17
CA ASP A 180 11.24 -10.95 2.61
C ASP A 180 9.86 -10.28 2.56
N VAL A 181 9.78 -9.01 2.93
CA VAL A 181 8.53 -8.24 2.89
C VAL A 181 8.01 -8.11 1.45
N THR A 182 8.89 -7.88 0.47
CA THR A 182 8.51 -7.82 -0.96
C THR A 182 8.13 -9.20 -1.50
N ALA A 183 8.86 -10.25 -1.10
CA ALA A 183 8.56 -11.63 -1.49
C ALA A 183 7.21 -12.10 -0.95
N LYS A 184 6.82 -11.68 0.27
CA LYS A 184 5.50 -11.93 0.84
C LYS A 184 4.37 -11.30 0.02
N VAL A 185 4.53 -10.03 -0.37
CA VAL A 185 3.54 -9.34 -1.23
C VAL A 185 3.46 -10.02 -2.60
N ALA A 186 4.60 -10.41 -3.18
CA ALA A 186 4.67 -11.13 -4.44
C ALA A 186 3.96 -12.50 -4.37
N LEU A 187 4.15 -13.24 -3.29
CA LEU A 187 3.48 -14.53 -3.07
C LEU A 187 1.96 -14.35 -3.01
N ASN A 188 1.48 -13.39 -2.21
CA ASN A 188 0.06 -13.10 -2.10
C ASN A 188 -0.54 -12.67 -3.46
N LEU A 189 0.18 -11.85 -4.23
CA LEU A 189 -0.21 -11.47 -5.59
C LEU A 189 -0.35 -12.70 -6.50
N ALA A 190 0.64 -13.60 -6.48
CA ALA A 190 0.62 -14.82 -7.29
C ALA A 190 -0.61 -15.70 -6.94
N VAL A 191 -0.90 -15.88 -5.65
CA VAL A 191 -2.07 -16.66 -5.22
C VAL A 191 -3.37 -15.98 -5.63
N ALA A 192 -3.49 -14.66 -5.46
CA ALA A 192 -4.69 -13.91 -5.85
C ALA A 192 -4.96 -14.00 -7.36
N LEU A 193 -3.92 -13.84 -8.19
CA LEU A 193 -4.01 -14.00 -9.65
C LEU A 193 -4.40 -15.41 -10.06
N TRP A 194 -3.83 -16.43 -9.42
CA TRP A 194 -4.16 -17.83 -9.67
C TRP A 194 -5.64 -18.10 -9.41
N ARG A 195 -6.13 -17.74 -8.22
CA ARG A 195 -7.52 -17.92 -7.78
C ARG A 195 -8.51 -17.13 -8.65
N ALA A 196 -8.17 -15.90 -9.02
CA ALA A 196 -8.98 -15.08 -9.94
C ALA A 196 -9.12 -15.76 -11.32
N GLY A 197 -8.04 -16.36 -11.84
CA GLY A 197 -8.05 -17.12 -13.08
C GLY A 197 -8.88 -18.42 -13.01
N GLU A 198 -8.77 -19.18 -11.93
CA GLU A 198 -9.59 -20.38 -11.69
C GLU A 198 -11.08 -20.04 -11.71
N GLN A 199 -11.47 -18.98 -11.01
CA GLN A 199 -12.86 -18.59 -10.92
C GLN A 199 -13.42 -18.06 -12.25
N LYS A 200 -12.65 -17.25 -12.99
CA LYS A 200 -13.05 -16.82 -14.34
C LYS A 200 -13.24 -18.01 -15.28
N THR A 201 -12.38 -19.03 -15.16
CA THR A 201 -12.50 -20.28 -15.93
C THR A 201 -13.80 -21.02 -15.58
N ALA A 202 -14.15 -21.09 -14.29
CA ALA A 202 -15.38 -21.72 -13.83
C ALA A 202 -16.66 -20.97 -14.25
N GLN A 203 -16.64 -19.63 -14.26
CA GLN A 203 -17.81 -18.80 -14.56
C GLN A 203 -18.13 -18.67 -16.06
N THR A 204 -17.11 -18.68 -16.92
CA THR A 204 -17.26 -18.13 -18.29
C THR A 204 -17.54 -19.17 -19.37
N GLY A 205 -17.71 -20.45 -19.03
CA GLY A 205 -18.23 -21.50 -19.91
C GLY A 205 -17.95 -21.26 -21.40
N SER A 206 -16.69 -21.43 -21.82
CA SER A 206 -16.27 -21.37 -23.22
C SER A 206 -16.49 -20.04 -23.99
N LYS A 207 -16.39 -18.86 -23.35
CA LYS A 207 -16.17 -17.60 -24.11
C LYS A 207 -14.66 -17.31 -24.25
N GLY A 208 -14.18 -17.26 -25.49
CA GLY A 208 -12.73 -17.18 -25.80
C GLY A 208 -11.97 -16.01 -25.15
N SER A 209 -12.59 -14.81 -25.04
CA SER A 209 -11.93 -13.65 -24.43
C SER A 209 -11.65 -13.84 -22.93
N ALA A 210 -12.67 -14.26 -22.17
CA ALA A 210 -12.53 -14.41 -20.72
C ALA A 210 -11.63 -15.60 -20.34
N LYS A 211 -11.58 -16.64 -21.18
CA LYS A 211 -10.64 -17.77 -21.04
C LYS A 211 -9.19 -17.32 -21.27
N ASN A 212 -8.95 -16.43 -22.24
CA ASN A 212 -7.62 -15.86 -22.46
C ASN A 212 -7.18 -14.97 -21.31
N ASP A 213 -8.09 -14.16 -20.76
CA ASP A 213 -7.80 -13.29 -19.61
C ASP A 213 -7.49 -14.10 -18.35
N ALA A 214 -8.27 -15.16 -18.09
CA ALA A 214 -8.02 -16.10 -17.00
C ALA A 214 -6.65 -16.77 -17.13
N ARG A 215 -6.32 -17.24 -18.34
CA ARG A 215 -5.04 -17.87 -18.61
C ARG A 215 -3.87 -16.91 -18.41
N LYS A 216 -4.01 -15.67 -18.88
CA LYS A 216 -3.00 -14.62 -18.68
C LYS A 216 -2.71 -14.37 -17.20
N GLN A 217 -3.75 -14.33 -16.36
CA GLN A 217 -3.59 -14.16 -14.91
C GLN A 217 -2.84 -15.36 -14.28
N GLN A 218 -3.15 -16.58 -14.68
CA GLN A 218 -2.47 -17.78 -14.15
C GLN A 218 -1.03 -17.92 -14.65
N ASP A 219 -0.76 -17.56 -15.91
CA ASP A 219 0.60 -17.53 -16.45
C ASP A 219 1.45 -16.48 -15.71
N GLU A 220 0.88 -15.32 -15.40
CA GLU A 220 1.54 -14.28 -14.59
C GLU A 220 1.82 -14.76 -13.15
N ALA A 221 0.85 -15.42 -12.50
CA ALA A 221 1.04 -16.01 -11.18
C ALA A 221 2.23 -16.98 -11.14
N VAL A 222 2.37 -17.82 -12.16
CA VAL A 222 3.50 -18.77 -12.29
C VAL A 222 4.82 -18.04 -12.48
N GLN A 223 4.86 -16.97 -13.28
CA GLN A 223 6.07 -16.17 -13.47
C GLN A 223 6.53 -15.51 -12.16
N ILE A 224 5.60 -14.94 -11.39
CA ILE A 224 5.89 -14.32 -10.10
C ILE A 224 6.44 -15.37 -9.12
N LEU A 225 5.76 -16.52 -8.99
CA LEU A 225 6.21 -17.59 -8.11
C LEU A 225 7.58 -18.16 -8.51
N GLN A 226 7.83 -18.29 -9.81
CA GLN A 226 9.15 -18.69 -10.32
C GLN A 226 10.24 -17.69 -9.97
N GLY A 227 9.95 -16.38 -10.02
CA GLY A 227 10.86 -15.33 -9.56
C GLY A 227 11.21 -15.48 -8.08
N ILE A 228 10.20 -15.72 -7.23
CA ILE A 228 10.40 -15.93 -5.78
C ILE A 228 11.30 -17.14 -5.52
N VAL A 229 10.99 -18.29 -6.13
CA VAL A 229 11.78 -19.54 -6.01
C VAL A 229 13.23 -19.35 -6.45
N SER A 230 13.44 -18.58 -7.51
CA SER A 230 14.77 -18.33 -8.07
C SER A 230 15.61 -17.40 -7.20
N SER A 231 14.97 -16.57 -6.35
CA SER A 231 15.68 -15.73 -5.39
C SER A 231 16.19 -16.58 -4.22
N SER A 232 17.50 -16.79 -4.15
CA SER A 232 18.16 -17.76 -3.27
C SER A 232 18.20 -17.39 -1.78
N ARG A 233 17.24 -16.59 -1.29
CA ARG A 233 17.24 -16.02 0.07
C ARG A 233 16.25 -16.68 1.02
N GLN A 234 15.32 -17.49 0.51
CA GLN A 234 14.33 -18.18 1.33
C GLN A 234 14.96 -19.37 2.06
N GLU A 235 14.45 -19.69 3.26
CA GLU A 235 14.82 -20.90 3.97
C GLU A 235 14.56 -22.14 3.10
N GLU A 236 15.47 -23.12 3.16
CA GLU A 236 15.44 -24.32 2.31
C GLU A 236 14.10 -25.07 2.37
N GLN A 237 13.44 -25.09 3.53
CA GLN A 237 12.12 -25.70 3.69
C GLN A 237 11.01 -24.92 2.98
N VAL A 238 11.03 -23.58 3.07
CA VAL A 238 10.08 -22.71 2.36
C VAL A 238 10.29 -22.83 0.86
N LYS A 239 11.55 -22.82 0.41
CA LYS A 239 11.92 -22.97 -1.00
C LYS A 239 11.37 -24.27 -1.60
N ARG A 240 11.52 -25.42 -0.93
CA ARG A 240 10.96 -26.69 -1.41
C ARG A 240 9.46 -26.66 -1.57
N ARG A 241 8.73 -26.08 -0.61
CA ARG A 241 7.28 -25.93 -0.71
C ARG A 241 6.89 -25.06 -1.91
N LEU A 242 7.60 -23.96 -2.13
CA LEU A 242 7.37 -23.09 -3.29
C LEU A 242 7.67 -23.81 -4.62
N GLU A 243 8.72 -24.62 -4.68
CA GLU A 243 9.07 -25.45 -5.85
C GLU A 243 7.99 -26.50 -6.16
N GLU A 244 7.48 -27.19 -5.14
CA GLU A 244 6.39 -28.16 -5.27
C GLU A 244 5.10 -27.48 -5.78
N GLY A 245 4.76 -26.31 -5.22
CA GLY A 245 3.63 -25.51 -5.67
C GLY A 245 3.74 -25.05 -7.12
N LEU A 246 4.91 -24.50 -7.47
CA LEU A 246 5.21 -24.06 -8.83
C LEU A 246 5.05 -25.21 -9.83
N LYS A 247 5.56 -26.40 -9.49
CA LYS A 247 5.40 -27.59 -10.32
C LYS A 247 3.92 -27.96 -10.49
N GLY A 248 3.15 -27.96 -9.40
CA GLY A 248 1.70 -28.23 -9.44
C GLY A 248 0.94 -27.26 -10.35
N TRP A 249 1.20 -25.95 -10.23
CA TRP A 249 0.59 -24.93 -11.09
C TRP A 249 0.98 -25.10 -12.56
N GLN A 250 2.25 -25.37 -12.85
CA GLN A 250 2.72 -25.63 -14.22
C GLN A 250 2.08 -26.88 -14.84
N GLU A 251 1.84 -27.94 -14.06
CA GLU A 251 1.17 -29.16 -14.52
C GLU A 251 -0.32 -28.93 -14.81
N GLN A 252 -1.00 -28.15 -13.97
CA GLN A 252 -2.39 -27.75 -14.20
C GLN A 252 -2.53 -26.89 -15.46
N LEU A 253 -1.57 -26.00 -15.74
CA LEU A 253 -1.55 -25.21 -16.95
C LEU A 253 -1.29 -26.03 -18.23
N LYS A 254 -0.61 -27.16 -18.13
CA LYS A 254 -0.34 -28.07 -19.27
C LYS A 254 -1.51 -29.03 -19.54
N SER A 255 -2.34 -29.29 -18.54
CA SER A 255 -3.48 -30.20 -18.65
C SER A 255 -4.68 -29.51 -19.32
N PRO A 256 -5.41 -30.17 -20.23
CA PRO A 256 -6.65 -29.62 -20.78
C PRO A 256 -7.68 -29.46 -19.65
N PRO A 257 -8.54 -28.42 -19.67
CA PRO A 257 -9.50 -28.17 -18.61
C PRO A 257 -10.52 -29.32 -18.57
N THR A 258 -10.33 -30.27 -17.67
CA THR A 258 -11.30 -31.31 -17.38
C THR A 258 -12.43 -30.72 -16.55
N HIS A 259 -13.67 -30.95 -16.98
CA HIS A 259 -14.90 -30.41 -16.41
C HIS A 259 -15.23 -30.87 -14.97
N GLU A 260 -14.30 -31.56 -14.29
CA GLU A 260 -14.52 -32.19 -12.98
C GLU A 260 -13.40 -31.96 -11.96
N ALA A 261 -12.59 -30.90 -12.11
CA ALA A 261 -11.68 -30.48 -11.03
C ALA A 261 -12.44 -29.63 -9.99
N GLY A 262 -13.39 -30.27 -9.29
CA GLY A 262 -14.01 -29.70 -8.10
C GLY A 262 -12.98 -29.56 -6.97
N SER A 263 -12.57 -28.32 -6.69
CA SER A 263 -12.11 -27.75 -5.40
C SER A 263 -11.19 -28.55 -4.45
N GLN A 264 -10.64 -29.71 -4.79
CA GLN A 264 -10.00 -30.58 -3.81
C GLN A 264 -8.47 -30.48 -3.75
N ASP A 265 -7.77 -30.11 -4.83
CA ASP A 265 -6.29 -30.18 -4.83
C ASP A 265 -5.54 -28.86 -4.62
N THR A 266 -6.13 -27.70 -4.93
CA THR A 266 -5.49 -26.41 -4.55
C THR A 266 -5.66 -26.06 -3.07
N SER A 267 -6.59 -26.74 -2.39
CA SER A 267 -6.76 -26.65 -0.94
C SER A 267 -5.57 -27.26 -0.18
N SER A 268 -4.93 -28.32 -0.69
CA SER A 268 -3.82 -28.98 0.03
C SER A 268 -2.54 -28.14 0.01
N PHE A 269 -2.23 -27.52 -1.14
CA PHE A 269 -1.10 -26.61 -1.28
C PHE A 269 -1.26 -25.35 -0.42
N LEU A 270 -2.46 -24.74 -0.41
CA LEU A 270 -2.74 -23.53 0.40
C LEU A 270 -2.97 -23.85 1.89
N SER A 271 -3.24 -25.11 2.25
CA SER A 271 -3.16 -25.57 3.65
C SER A 271 -1.72 -25.89 4.10
N SER A 272 -0.79 -26.07 3.16
CA SER A 272 0.60 -26.47 3.41
C SER A 272 1.59 -25.31 3.31
N VAL A 273 1.32 -24.34 2.44
CA VAL A 273 1.90 -23.01 2.40
C VAL A 273 0.86 -22.16 3.12
N ASP A 274 1.06 -21.91 4.42
CA ASP A 274 0.09 -21.26 5.30
C ASP A 274 -0.77 -20.25 4.52
N SER A 275 -2.05 -20.58 4.35
CA SER A 275 -3.10 -19.74 3.77
C SER A 275 -3.18 -18.32 4.37
N ARG A 276 -2.37 -18.06 5.40
CA ARG A 276 -2.01 -16.75 5.92
C ARG A 276 -0.49 -16.72 6.05
N VAL A 277 0.22 -16.10 5.12
CA VAL A 277 1.51 -15.51 5.52
C VAL A 277 1.14 -14.22 6.23
N SER A 278 0.76 -14.34 7.51
CA SER A 278 0.55 -13.19 8.37
C SER A 278 1.85 -12.38 8.43
N MET A 279 1.72 -11.06 8.55
CA MET A 279 2.89 -10.22 8.89
C MET A 279 3.49 -10.64 10.25
N ASP A 280 2.68 -11.20 11.14
CA ASP A 280 3.07 -11.59 12.50
C ASP A 280 3.86 -12.91 12.59
N ASP A 281 3.83 -13.76 11.56
CA ASP A 281 4.60 -15.03 11.53
C ASP A 281 6.07 -14.81 11.10
N CYS A 282 6.60 -13.61 11.37
CA CYS A 282 7.99 -13.25 11.13
C CYS A 282 8.83 -13.48 12.40
N PRO A 283 9.88 -14.33 12.39
CA PRO A 283 10.74 -14.54 13.57
C PRO A 283 11.63 -13.33 13.96
N VAL A 284 11.31 -12.12 13.50
CA VAL A 284 12.12 -10.90 13.71
C VAL A 284 11.28 -9.71 14.20
N ILE A 285 10.21 -9.97 14.96
CA ILE A 285 9.50 -8.96 15.78
C ILE A 285 9.47 -9.39 17.26
N GLN A 286 10.57 -9.96 17.73
CA GLN A 286 10.87 -10.06 19.16
C GLN A 286 12.33 -9.73 19.40
N GLU A 287 12.72 -8.48 19.14
CA GLU A 287 13.84 -7.89 19.89
C GLU A 287 13.80 -6.36 19.82
N ARG A 288 13.85 -5.77 21.03
CA ARG A 288 14.11 -4.36 21.37
C ARG A 288 12.91 -3.40 21.42
N GLY A 289 12.27 -3.42 22.59
CA GLY A 289 11.47 -2.34 23.15
C GLY A 289 11.64 -2.23 24.66
N GLU A 290 12.89 -2.26 25.16
CA GLU A 290 13.22 -1.58 26.42
C GLU A 290 13.82 -0.24 26.03
N TYR A 291 13.05 0.84 26.16
CA TYR A 291 13.41 2.17 26.67
C TYR A 291 12.15 3.04 26.73
#